data_AF-G0N0L0-F1
#
_entry.id   AF-G0N0L0-F1
#
_cell.length_a   1.000
_cell.length_b   1.000
_cell.length_c   1.000
_cell.angle_alpha   90.00
_cell.angle_beta   90.00
_cell.angle_gamma   90.00
#
_symmetry.space_group_name_H-M   'P 1'
#
loop_
_entity.id
_entity.type
_entity.pdbx_description
1 polymer ?
#
loop_
_entity_poly.entity_id
_entity_poly.type
_entity_poly.pdbx_seq_one_letter_code
_entity_poly.pdbx_strand_id
1 'polypeptide(L)'
;MADDTTPKWENLPPEFKMEVVGHLDVNARGSFLKSSESNKSYGELVPYDFRFVKISPQSFVPGEPLTFLFETNDSTKIVDQAEVVMGILSIFKHKRSKVETLEIGLLHEDVINKSLYRLTKDLLRTIAAQILDGSQVSLKVKNFIWHGPVKDIRFPELLSHFSKDHLVSMYLSIKGDIPVDVMDGIMDTEQWQQLKSLRVTARIHDNVGIFNHLEKVEVDVHGMNPAMFADFVKVRLESILIAFELVLFSNFIRKIFHMNHTLLSIAHSNLIKSLRCMCTNWLMQMSLIL
;
A
#
# COMPACT_ATOMS: atom_id res chain seq x y z
N MET A 1 -1.77 62.13 -8.92
CA MET A 1 -2.26 60.74 -8.91
C MET A 1 -1.25 59.95 -8.09
N ALA A 2 -1.59 59.60 -6.86
CA ALA A 2 -0.74 58.73 -6.05
C ALA A 2 -0.84 57.34 -6.67
N ASP A 3 0.30 56.83 -7.13
CA ASP A 3 0.44 55.48 -7.64
C ASP A 3 0.10 54.53 -6.48
N ASP A 4 -0.98 53.76 -6.64
CA ASP A 4 -1.46 52.77 -5.66
C ASP A 4 -0.45 51.63 -5.58
N THR A 5 0.65 51.91 -4.89
CA THR A 5 1.82 51.06 -4.68
C THR A 5 1.61 50.03 -3.59
N THR A 6 0.36 49.82 -3.16
CA THR A 6 0.02 48.81 -2.16
C THR A 6 0.30 47.43 -2.74
N PRO A 7 1.22 46.63 -2.17
CA PRO A 7 1.51 45.30 -2.69
C PRO A 7 0.26 44.42 -2.57
N LYS A 8 -0.32 44.09 -3.73
CA LYS A 8 -1.46 43.18 -3.86
C LYS A 8 -0.97 41.76 -4.07
N TRP A 9 -1.75 40.78 -3.63
CA TRP A 9 -1.43 39.36 -3.76
C TRP A 9 -1.10 39.01 -5.22
N GLU A 10 -1.86 39.55 -6.17
CA GLU A 10 -1.70 39.33 -7.61
C GLU A 10 -0.29 39.71 -8.09
N ASN A 11 0.33 40.73 -7.48
CA ASN A 11 1.62 41.28 -7.88
C ASN A 11 2.81 40.54 -7.26
N LEU A 12 2.58 39.57 -6.36
CA LEU A 12 3.67 38.80 -5.75
C LEU A 12 4.24 37.76 -6.73
N PRO A 13 5.56 37.47 -6.68
CA PRO A 13 6.20 36.46 -7.51
C PRO A 13 5.55 35.07 -7.36
N PRO A 14 5.42 34.28 -8.44
CA PRO A 14 4.87 32.92 -8.37
C PRO A 14 5.59 32.02 -7.37
N GLU A 15 6.92 32.15 -7.25
CA GLU A 15 7.75 31.36 -6.34
C GLU A 15 7.36 31.61 -4.88
N PHE A 16 7.16 32.88 -4.51
CA PHE A 16 6.72 33.26 -3.17
C PHE A 16 5.31 32.72 -2.88
N LYS A 17 4.39 32.81 -3.84
CA LYS A 17 3.03 32.26 -3.69
C LYS A 17 3.07 30.75 -3.49
N MET A 18 3.87 30.03 -4.27
CA MET A 18 4.07 28.58 -4.11
C MET A 18 4.64 28.24 -2.73
N GLU A 19 5.61 29.02 -2.25
CA GLU A 19 6.19 28.84 -0.92
C GLU A 19 5.13 29.03 0.18
N VAL A 20 4.34 30.11 0.11
CA VAL A 20 3.23 30.34 1.06
C VAL A 20 2.25 29.18 1.06
N VAL A 21 1.76 28.76 -0.12
CA VAL A 21 0.82 27.62 -0.25
C VAL A 21 1.43 26.31 0.25
N GLY A 22 2.74 26.13 0.06
CA GLY A 22 3.51 25.00 0.59
C GLY A 22 3.50 24.91 2.12
N HIS A 23 3.43 26.05 2.81
CA HIS A 23 3.40 26.15 4.27
C HIS A 23 1.99 26.14 4.87
N LEU A 24 0.94 26.27 4.04
CA LEU A 24 -0.43 26.13 4.51
C LEU A 24 -0.74 24.66 4.85
N ASP A 25 -1.39 24.46 5.99
CA ASP A 25 -2.05 23.19 6.29
C ASP A 25 -3.16 22.90 5.27
N VAL A 26 -3.66 21.66 5.23
CA VAL A 26 -4.64 21.22 4.21
C VAL A 26 -5.94 22.03 4.24
N ASN A 27 -6.40 22.45 5.43
CA ASN A 27 -7.64 23.21 5.58
C ASN A 27 -7.46 24.67 5.14
N ALA A 28 -6.36 25.30 5.57
CA ALA A 28 -5.96 26.64 5.14
C ALA A 28 -5.70 26.67 3.63
N ARG A 29 -5.06 25.64 3.08
CA ARG A 29 -4.86 25.47 1.64
C ARG A 29 -6.20 25.35 0.93
N GLY A 30 -7.11 24.50 1.40
CA GLY A 30 -8.45 24.38 0.84
C GLY A 30 -9.22 25.71 0.81
N SER A 31 -9.14 26.50 1.88
CA SER A 31 -9.73 27.84 1.94
C SER A 31 -9.04 28.83 0.99
N PHE A 32 -7.71 28.78 0.94
CA PHE A 32 -6.90 29.61 0.04
C PHE A 32 -7.25 29.34 -1.43
N LEU A 33 -7.37 28.08 -1.85
CA LEU A 33 -7.73 27.72 -3.23
C LEU A 33 -9.15 28.14 -3.62
N LYS A 34 -10.05 28.31 -2.64
CA LYS A 34 -11.42 28.80 -2.88
C LYS A 34 -11.51 30.33 -2.93
N SER A 35 -10.49 31.05 -2.48
CA SER A 35 -10.54 32.51 -2.36
C SER A 35 -10.46 33.26 -3.70
N SER A 36 -9.85 32.67 -4.74
CA SER A 36 -9.82 33.24 -6.09
C SER A 36 -9.54 32.16 -7.16
N GLU A 37 -9.93 32.42 -8.41
CA GLU A 37 -9.57 31.55 -9.55
C GLU A 37 -8.05 31.49 -9.78
N SER A 38 -7.35 32.61 -9.59
CA SER A 38 -5.89 32.67 -9.72
C SER A 38 -5.18 31.79 -8.68
N ASN A 39 -5.80 31.57 -7.51
CA ASN A 39 -5.24 30.74 -6.46
C ASN A 39 -5.39 29.24 -6.73
N LYS A 40 -6.42 28.82 -7.48
CA LYS A 40 -6.67 27.40 -7.81
C LYS A 40 -5.49 26.73 -8.51
N SER A 41 -4.84 27.44 -9.43
CA SER A 41 -3.70 26.89 -10.20
C SER A 41 -2.51 26.53 -9.31
N TYR A 42 -2.33 27.20 -8.16
CA TYR A 42 -1.27 26.89 -7.20
C TYR A 42 -1.56 25.64 -6.37
N GLY A 43 -2.84 25.26 -6.21
CA GLY A 43 -3.23 24.06 -5.49
C GLY A 43 -2.76 22.77 -6.15
N GLU A 44 -2.60 22.82 -7.47
CA GLU A 44 -2.09 21.70 -8.27
C GLU A 44 -0.57 21.55 -8.18
N LEU A 45 0.14 22.54 -7.62
CA LEU A 45 1.60 22.59 -7.55
C LEU A 45 2.16 22.08 -6.23
N VAL A 46 1.32 21.89 -5.21
CA VAL A 46 1.75 21.49 -3.87
C VAL A 46 1.27 20.07 -3.57
N PRO A 47 2.20 19.14 -3.23
CA PRO A 47 1.82 17.78 -2.90
C PRO A 47 1.00 17.71 -1.60
N TYR A 48 0.19 16.65 -1.52
CA TYR A 48 -0.41 16.18 -0.28
C TYR A 48 0.39 15.00 0.27
N ASP A 49 0.78 15.09 1.54
CA ASP A 49 1.48 14.03 2.26
C ASP A 49 0.63 13.62 3.47
N PHE A 50 -0.37 12.76 3.24
CA PHE A 50 -1.26 12.30 4.30
C PHE A 50 -0.65 11.11 5.07
N ARG A 51 -0.74 11.14 6.40
CA ARG A 51 -0.39 9.98 7.24
C ARG A 51 -1.45 8.89 7.15
N PHE A 52 -2.72 9.28 7.07
CA PHE A 52 -3.80 8.34 6.84
C PHE A 52 -4.91 9.00 6.04
N VAL A 53 -5.59 8.20 5.24
CA VAL A 53 -6.87 8.49 4.60
C VAL A 53 -7.77 7.30 4.86
N LYS A 54 -8.92 7.52 5.48
CA LYS A 54 -9.89 6.48 5.82
C LYS A 54 -11.25 6.81 5.22
N ILE A 55 -11.84 5.81 4.58
CA ILE A 55 -13.12 5.94 3.89
C ILE A 55 -14.05 4.85 4.41
N SER A 56 -14.99 5.25 5.25
CA SER A 56 -15.92 4.33 5.91
C SER A 56 -17.34 4.60 5.44
N PRO A 57 -18.01 3.64 4.79
CA PRO A 57 -19.42 3.78 4.44
C PRO A 57 -20.24 4.02 5.71
N GLN A 58 -21.15 4.99 5.67
CA GLN A 58 -22.09 5.24 6.75
C GLN A 58 -23.36 4.40 6.56
N SER A 59 -24.12 4.25 7.65
CA SER A 59 -25.34 3.42 7.72
C SER A 59 -26.21 3.57 6.46
N PHE A 60 -26.66 2.43 5.93
CA PHE A 60 -27.63 2.42 4.83
C PHE A 60 -29.04 2.53 5.41
N VAL A 61 -29.63 3.72 5.31
CA VAL A 61 -31.07 3.89 5.52
C VAL A 61 -31.75 3.68 4.15
N PRO A 62 -32.66 2.70 3.99
CA PRO A 62 -33.37 2.49 2.74
C PRO A 62 -34.07 3.76 2.25
N GLY A 63 -33.77 4.20 1.03
CA GLY A 63 -34.34 5.42 0.44
C GLY A 63 -33.49 6.67 0.64
N GLU A 64 -32.48 6.64 1.50
CA GLU A 64 -31.52 7.72 1.65
C GLU A 64 -30.30 7.52 0.73
N PRO A 65 -29.66 8.61 0.27
CA PRO A 65 -28.41 8.52 -0.45
C PRO A 65 -27.32 7.95 0.45
N LEU A 66 -26.55 7.03 -0.11
CA LEU A 66 -25.39 6.44 0.56
C LEU A 66 -24.33 7.52 0.80
N THR A 67 -23.91 7.65 2.06
CA THR A 67 -22.84 8.56 2.47
C THR A 67 -21.63 7.80 3.01
N PHE A 68 -20.51 8.49 3.07
CA PHE A 68 -19.23 7.98 3.53
C PHE A 68 -18.62 8.98 4.50
N LEU A 69 -18.02 8.46 5.57
CA LEU A 69 -17.09 9.19 6.40
C LEU A 69 -15.73 9.18 5.72
N PHE A 70 -15.27 10.36 5.30
CA PHE A 70 -13.96 10.60 4.72
C PHE A 70 -13.09 11.29 5.75
N GLU A 71 -12.06 10.59 6.22
CA GLU A 71 -11.16 11.05 7.28
C GLU A 71 -9.73 11.14 6.77
N THR A 72 -9.04 12.21 7.12
CA THR A 72 -7.61 12.42 6.92
C THR A 72 -6.99 12.86 8.23
N ASN A 73 -5.66 13.03 8.29
CA ASN A 73 -5.04 13.60 9.48
C ASN A 73 -5.49 15.03 9.82
N ASP A 74 -6.13 15.75 8.90
CA ASP A 74 -6.48 17.16 9.08
C ASP A 74 -7.99 17.43 9.11
N SER A 75 -8.80 16.46 8.68
CA SER A 75 -10.24 16.67 8.55
C SER A 75 -11.04 15.38 8.58
N THR A 76 -12.27 15.47 9.09
CA THR A 76 -13.26 14.41 9.04
C THR A 76 -14.55 14.99 8.49
N LYS A 77 -15.11 14.39 7.44
CA LYS A 77 -16.33 14.87 6.77
C LYS A 77 -17.23 13.71 6.38
N ILE A 78 -18.53 13.94 6.41
CA ILE A 78 -19.52 13.04 5.80
C ILE A 78 -19.81 13.58 4.41
N VAL A 79 -19.62 12.74 3.40
CA VAL A 79 -19.69 13.11 1.99
C VAL A 79 -20.43 12.04 1.20
N ASP A 80 -20.94 12.38 0.02
CA ASP A 80 -21.54 11.40 -0.87
C ASP A 80 -20.47 10.59 -1.64
N GLN A 81 -20.92 9.58 -2.40
CA GLN A 81 -20.03 8.72 -3.18
C GLN A 81 -19.19 9.48 -4.23
N ALA A 82 -19.76 10.47 -4.91
CA ALA A 82 -19.07 11.22 -5.95
C ALA A 82 -17.97 12.09 -5.34
N GLU A 83 -18.27 12.72 -4.20
CA GLU A 83 -17.30 13.48 -3.42
C GLU A 83 -16.15 12.60 -2.89
N VAL A 84 -16.41 11.35 -2.48
CA VAL A 84 -15.33 10.39 -2.13
C VAL A 84 -14.40 10.15 -3.31
N VAL A 85 -14.96 9.81 -4.49
CA VAL A 85 -14.17 9.51 -5.69
C VAL A 85 -13.32 10.71 -6.09
N MET A 86 -13.91 11.89 -6.14
CA MET A 86 -13.19 13.13 -6.44
C MET A 86 -12.17 13.48 -5.37
N GLY A 87 -12.49 13.22 -4.10
CA GLY A 87 -11.60 13.37 -2.95
C GLY A 87 -10.33 12.55 -3.14
N ILE A 88 -10.46 11.23 -3.38
CA ILE A 88 -9.32 10.33 -3.63
C ILE A 88 -8.46 10.88 -4.79
N LEU A 89 -9.08 11.17 -5.94
CA LEU A 89 -8.33 11.59 -7.13
C LEU A 89 -7.65 12.95 -6.94
N SER A 90 -8.26 13.86 -6.17
CA SER A 90 -7.68 15.16 -5.87
C SER A 90 -6.39 15.06 -5.03
N ILE A 91 -6.29 14.07 -4.14
CA ILE A 91 -5.09 13.83 -3.33
C ILE A 91 -3.91 13.50 -4.25
N PHE A 92 -4.13 12.64 -5.25
CA PHE A 92 -3.10 12.14 -6.15
C PHE A 92 -2.92 12.96 -7.43
N LYS A 93 -3.63 14.10 -7.56
CA LYS A 93 -3.49 15.00 -8.71
C LYS A 93 -2.05 15.49 -8.89
N HIS A 94 -1.36 15.80 -7.79
CA HIS A 94 0.03 16.21 -7.83
C HIS A 94 0.98 14.99 -7.77
N LYS A 95 1.92 14.88 -8.72
CA LYS A 95 2.82 13.71 -8.90
C LYS A 95 3.68 13.30 -7.70
N ARG A 96 3.96 14.22 -6.76
CA ARG A 96 4.72 13.95 -5.52
C ARG A 96 3.82 13.64 -4.32
N SER A 97 2.50 13.73 -4.45
CA SER A 97 1.60 13.40 -3.35
C SER A 97 1.71 11.93 -2.99
N LYS A 98 1.59 11.62 -1.70
CA LYS A 98 1.63 10.26 -1.17
C LYS A 98 0.71 10.14 0.04
N VAL A 99 0.28 8.91 0.28
CA VAL A 99 -0.52 8.53 1.43
C VAL A 99 0.18 7.38 2.13
N GLU A 100 0.50 7.53 3.42
CA GLU A 100 1.15 6.46 4.19
C GLU A 100 0.18 5.29 4.39
N THR A 101 -1.08 5.56 4.77
CA THR A 101 -2.11 4.50 4.91
C THR A 101 -3.43 4.91 4.26
N LEU A 102 -3.93 4.11 3.34
CA LEU A 102 -5.28 4.23 2.78
C LEU A 102 -6.14 3.07 3.27
N GLU A 103 -7.21 3.37 3.98
CA GLU A 103 -8.14 2.39 4.55
C GLU A 103 -9.54 2.58 3.95
N ILE A 104 -10.10 1.53 3.35
CA ILE A 104 -11.42 1.59 2.72
C ILE A 104 -12.32 0.46 3.22
N GLY A 105 -13.55 0.85 3.60
CA GLY A 105 -14.56 -0.03 4.13
C GLY A 105 -14.24 -0.34 5.58
N LEU A 106 -14.97 0.21 6.53
CA LEU A 106 -14.84 -0.17 7.93
C LEU A 106 -16.27 -0.33 8.43
N LEU A 107 -16.86 -1.52 8.21
CA LEU A 107 -18.11 -2.03 8.79
C LEU A 107 -18.52 -3.33 8.06
N HIS A 108 -18.96 -4.35 8.80
CA HIS A 108 -19.04 -5.74 8.34
C HIS A 108 -20.42 -6.20 7.84
N GLU A 109 -21.24 -5.31 7.30
CA GLU A 109 -22.62 -5.62 6.88
C GLU A 109 -22.75 -5.85 5.38
N ASP A 110 -23.61 -6.79 4.96
CA ASP A 110 -23.77 -7.16 3.54
C ASP A 110 -24.28 -6.01 2.66
N VAL A 111 -25.07 -5.10 3.24
CA VAL A 111 -25.56 -3.91 2.56
C VAL A 111 -24.40 -2.98 2.18
N ILE A 112 -23.35 -2.96 3.00
CA ILE A 112 -22.14 -2.15 2.81
C ILE A 112 -21.25 -2.71 1.69
N ASN A 113 -21.27 -4.03 1.48
CA ASN A 113 -20.53 -4.65 0.37
C ASN A 113 -21.00 -4.13 -1.00
N LYS A 114 -22.32 -3.92 -1.18
CA LYS A 114 -22.88 -3.33 -2.41
C LYS A 114 -22.44 -1.88 -2.59
N SER A 115 -22.34 -1.13 -1.51
CA SER A 115 -21.88 0.25 -1.48
C SER A 115 -20.41 0.37 -1.90
N LEU A 116 -19.53 -0.48 -1.34
CA LEU A 116 -18.10 -0.51 -1.70
C LEU A 116 -17.87 -0.96 -3.15
N TYR A 117 -18.69 -1.90 -3.64
CA TYR A 117 -18.69 -2.29 -5.04
C TYR A 117 -19.01 -1.10 -5.97
N ARG A 118 -20.05 -0.31 -5.63
CA ARG A 118 -20.42 0.88 -6.41
C ARG A 118 -19.32 1.94 -6.36
N LEU A 119 -18.76 2.20 -5.19
CA LEU A 119 -17.63 3.10 -5.02
C LEU A 119 -16.44 2.69 -5.90
N THR A 120 -16.05 1.41 -5.87
CA THR A 120 -14.93 0.89 -6.66
C THR A 120 -15.19 1.05 -8.16
N LYS A 121 -16.40 0.72 -8.61
CA LYS A 121 -16.81 0.87 -10.01
C LYS A 121 -16.71 2.33 -10.47
N ASP A 122 -17.21 3.27 -9.66
CA ASP A 122 -17.20 4.69 -10.01
C ASP A 122 -15.81 5.30 -9.95
N LEU A 123 -14.97 4.84 -9.02
CA LEU A 123 -13.57 5.21 -8.96
C LEU A 123 -12.84 4.76 -10.24
N LEU A 124 -12.94 3.48 -10.61
CA LEU A 124 -12.32 2.94 -11.82
C LEU A 124 -12.80 3.66 -13.09
N ARG A 125 -14.10 3.90 -13.22
CA ARG A 125 -14.66 4.65 -14.36
C ARG A 125 -14.07 6.06 -14.43
N THR A 126 -13.95 6.75 -13.30
CA THR A 126 -13.40 8.11 -13.26
C THR A 126 -11.90 8.12 -13.56
N ILE A 127 -11.15 7.13 -13.07
CA ILE A 127 -9.74 6.94 -13.42
C ILE A 127 -9.58 6.72 -14.93
N ALA A 128 -10.37 5.83 -15.52
CA ALA A 128 -10.33 5.55 -16.96
C ALA A 128 -10.64 6.81 -17.78
N ALA A 129 -11.63 7.61 -17.38
CA ALA A 129 -11.94 8.90 -18.01
C ALA A 129 -10.75 9.87 -17.95
N GLN A 130 -10.11 10.01 -16.79
CA GLN A 130 -8.92 10.86 -16.63
C GLN A 130 -7.74 10.40 -17.50
N ILE A 131 -7.55 9.09 -17.65
CA ILE A 131 -6.52 8.52 -18.52
C ILE A 131 -6.80 8.86 -19.99
N LEU A 132 -8.06 8.78 -20.44
CA LEU A 132 -8.45 9.19 -21.79
C LEU A 132 -8.20 10.67 -22.05
N ASP A 133 -8.33 11.51 -21.02
CA ASP A 133 -8.01 12.95 -21.06
C ASP A 133 -6.49 13.22 -20.98
N GLY A 134 -5.64 12.18 -20.99
CA GLY A 134 -4.19 12.28 -20.97
C GLY A 134 -3.57 12.44 -19.58
N SER A 135 -4.35 12.29 -18.51
CA SER A 135 -3.84 12.35 -17.14
C SER A 135 -3.21 11.02 -16.73
N GLN A 136 -2.03 11.08 -16.12
CA GLN A 136 -1.44 9.91 -15.48
C GLN A 136 -1.96 9.78 -14.05
N VAL A 137 -2.82 8.78 -13.81
CA VAL A 137 -3.31 8.47 -12.45
C VAL A 137 -2.42 7.40 -11.84
N SER A 138 -1.80 7.71 -10.69
CA SER A 138 -1.02 6.75 -9.92
C SER A 138 -1.22 6.97 -8.42
N LEU A 139 -1.78 5.98 -7.74
CA LEU A 139 -2.10 6.05 -6.32
C LEU A 139 -0.84 5.67 -5.51
N LYS A 140 -0.10 6.68 -5.05
CA LYS A 140 1.11 6.50 -4.24
C LYS A 140 0.76 6.25 -2.78
N VAL A 141 0.29 5.04 -2.51
CA VAL A 141 -0.10 4.57 -1.17
C VAL A 141 0.94 3.57 -0.67
N LYS A 142 1.37 3.70 0.58
CA LYS A 142 2.32 2.75 1.19
C LYS A 142 1.67 1.53 1.83
N ASN A 143 0.64 1.74 2.62
CA ASN A 143 -0.13 0.67 3.28
C ASN A 143 -1.57 0.75 2.81
N PHE A 144 -2.06 -0.30 2.15
CA PHE A 144 -3.45 -0.38 1.70
C PHE A 144 -4.23 -1.34 2.60
N ILE A 145 -5.33 -0.84 3.18
CA ILE A 145 -6.22 -1.61 4.03
C ILE A 145 -7.60 -1.65 3.37
N TRP A 146 -8.12 -2.85 3.16
CA TRP A 146 -9.40 -3.08 2.50
C TRP A 146 -10.26 -4.01 3.35
N HIS A 147 -11.44 -3.55 3.80
CA HIS A 147 -12.42 -4.43 4.46
C HIS A 147 -13.67 -4.69 3.60
N GLY A 148 -13.57 -4.49 2.29
CA GLY A 148 -14.61 -4.84 1.33
C GLY A 148 -14.51 -6.28 0.81
N PRO A 149 -15.48 -6.71 0.00
CA PRO A 149 -15.39 -8.00 -0.68
C PRO A 149 -14.24 -8.00 -1.70
N VAL A 150 -13.52 -9.11 -1.81
CA VAL A 150 -12.54 -9.40 -2.88
C VAL A 150 -13.04 -10.61 -3.64
N LYS A 151 -14.19 -10.45 -4.29
CA LYS A 151 -14.84 -11.45 -5.16
C LYS A 151 -15.01 -10.95 -6.59
N ASP A 152 -14.50 -9.75 -6.85
CA ASP A 152 -14.75 -9.02 -8.08
C ASP A 152 -13.45 -8.90 -8.87
N ILE A 153 -13.52 -9.20 -10.16
CA ILE A 153 -12.39 -9.09 -11.09
C ILE A 153 -11.87 -7.65 -11.23
N ARG A 154 -12.65 -6.64 -10.83
CA ARG A 154 -12.21 -5.24 -10.75
C ARG A 154 -11.27 -4.94 -9.58
N PHE A 155 -11.19 -5.82 -8.58
CA PHE A 155 -10.24 -5.59 -7.49
C PHE A 155 -8.78 -5.61 -7.99
N PRO A 156 -8.35 -6.61 -8.79
CA PRO A 156 -7.09 -6.54 -9.53
C PRO A 156 -6.92 -5.25 -10.35
N GLU A 157 -7.97 -4.82 -11.06
CA GLU A 157 -7.94 -3.57 -11.85
C GLU A 157 -7.67 -2.35 -10.97
N LEU A 158 -8.35 -2.24 -9.83
CA LEU A 158 -8.10 -1.18 -8.85
C LEU A 158 -6.65 -1.23 -8.35
N LEU A 159 -6.15 -2.42 -8.02
CA LEU A 159 -4.78 -2.61 -7.54
C LEU A 159 -3.76 -2.14 -8.58
N SER A 160 -4.03 -2.35 -9.87
CA SER A 160 -3.14 -1.94 -10.97
C SER A 160 -2.88 -0.42 -11.04
N HIS A 161 -3.77 0.40 -10.44
CA HIS A 161 -3.60 1.85 -10.37
C HIS A 161 -2.72 2.34 -9.22
N PHE A 162 -2.34 1.46 -8.29
CA PHE A 162 -1.39 1.79 -7.23
C PHE A 162 0.03 1.88 -7.80
N SER A 163 0.84 2.78 -7.26
CA SER A 163 2.25 2.82 -7.65
C SER A 163 2.99 1.61 -7.09
N LYS A 164 3.54 0.75 -7.96
CA LYS A 164 4.30 -0.45 -7.56
C LYS A 164 5.48 -0.14 -6.64
N ASP A 165 6.14 1.00 -6.83
CA ASP A 165 7.30 1.41 -6.04
C ASP A 165 6.92 1.96 -4.65
N HIS A 166 5.63 2.24 -4.43
CA HIS A 166 5.14 2.81 -3.18
C HIS A 166 4.36 1.80 -2.35
N LEU A 167 3.60 0.88 -2.96
CA LEU A 167 2.79 -0.09 -2.24
C LEU A 167 3.67 -1.14 -1.56
N VAL A 168 3.85 -1.02 -0.25
CA VAL A 168 4.69 -1.89 0.57
C VAL A 168 3.87 -2.97 1.26
N SER A 169 2.69 -2.61 1.77
CA SER A 169 1.86 -3.53 2.53
C SER A 169 0.39 -3.49 2.13
N MET A 170 -0.25 -4.64 2.22
CA MET A 170 -1.67 -4.80 1.97
C MET A 170 -2.33 -5.62 3.09
N TYR A 171 -3.45 -5.14 3.60
CA TYR A 171 -4.30 -5.84 4.56
C TYR A 171 -5.71 -6.01 3.99
N LEU A 172 -6.10 -7.26 3.77
CA LEU A 172 -7.40 -7.63 3.23
C LEU A 172 -8.26 -8.29 4.32
N SER A 173 -9.16 -7.50 4.90
CA SER A 173 -10.10 -7.93 5.92
C SER A 173 -11.41 -8.40 5.27
N ILE A 174 -11.40 -9.59 4.67
CA ILE A 174 -12.50 -10.13 3.86
C ILE A 174 -13.30 -11.18 4.64
N LYS A 175 -14.62 -11.23 4.42
CA LYS A 175 -15.49 -12.33 4.84
C LYS A 175 -15.64 -13.37 3.71
N GLY A 176 -15.30 -14.62 4.01
CA GLY A 176 -15.37 -15.74 3.07
C GLY A 176 -14.15 -15.83 2.15
N ASP A 177 -14.21 -16.74 1.18
CA ASP A 177 -13.06 -17.09 0.35
C ASP A 177 -12.83 -16.08 -0.79
N ILE A 178 -11.57 -15.97 -1.22
CA ILE A 178 -11.16 -15.23 -2.42
C ILE A 178 -11.25 -16.19 -3.61
N PRO A 179 -12.04 -15.89 -4.65
CA PRO A 179 -12.09 -16.71 -5.86
C PRO A 179 -10.70 -16.85 -6.52
N VAL A 180 -10.40 -18.05 -7.04
CA VAL A 180 -9.09 -18.36 -7.63
C VAL A 180 -8.75 -17.41 -8.78
N ASP A 181 -9.70 -17.12 -9.66
CA ASP A 181 -9.55 -16.19 -10.79
C ASP A 181 -9.23 -14.76 -10.35
N VAL A 182 -9.82 -14.31 -9.23
CA VAL A 182 -9.51 -13.00 -8.64
C VAL A 182 -8.11 -12.99 -8.04
N MET A 183 -7.70 -14.08 -7.38
CA MET A 183 -6.36 -14.21 -6.82
C MET A 183 -5.29 -14.26 -7.92
N ASP A 184 -5.53 -15.01 -8.99
CA ASP A 184 -4.65 -15.06 -10.17
C ASP A 184 -4.50 -13.64 -10.76
N GLY A 185 -5.60 -12.91 -10.91
CA GLY A 185 -5.58 -11.52 -11.36
C GLY A 185 -4.78 -10.59 -10.44
N ILE A 186 -4.83 -10.78 -9.11
CA ILE A 186 -3.98 -10.04 -8.16
C ILE A 186 -2.51 -10.39 -8.40
N MET A 187 -2.19 -11.67 -8.55
CA MET A 187 -0.82 -12.16 -8.71
C MET A 187 -0.15 -11.66 -9.99
N ASP A 188 -0.93 -11.43 -11.04
CA ASP A 188 -0.46 -10.90 -12.32
C ASP A 188 -0.10 -9.41 -12.27
N THR A 189 -0.45 -8.70 -11.20
CA THR A 189 -0.13 -7.27 -11.06
C THR A 189 1.34 -7.01 -10.73
N GLU A 190 1.93 -5.94 -11.27
CA GLU A 190 3.29 -5.52 -10.87
C GLU A 190 3.35 -5.16 -9.37
N GLN A 191 2.23 -4.68 -8.82
CA GLN A 191 2.08 -4.32 -7.42
C GLN A 191 2.23 -5.54 -6.51
N TRP A 192 1.68 -6.68 -6.91
CA TRP A 192 1.86 -7.94 -6.19
C TRP A 192 3.32 -8.37 -6.13
N GLN A 193 4.03 -8.28 -7.26
CA GLN A 193 5.42 -8.72 -7.39
C GLN A 193 6.39 -7.91 -6.51
N GLN A 194 6.07 -6.64 -6.22
CA GLN A 194 6.87 -5.75 -5.37
C GLN A 194 6.39 -5.69 -3.91
N LEU A 195 5.25 -6.31 -3.60
CA LEU A 195 4.67 -6.27 -2.26
C LEU A 195 5.61 -6.94 -1.25
N LYS A 196 5.78 -6.32 -0.07
CA LYS A 196 6.62 -6.88 0.99
C LYS A 196 5.81 -7.55 2.09
N SER A 197 4.63 -7.02 2.40
CA SER A 197 3.81 -7.51 3.50
C SER A 197 2.36 -7.72 3.07
N LEU A 198 1.82 -8.89 3.39
CA LEU A 198 0.41 -9.20 3.18
C LEU A 198 -0.23 -9.72 4.47
N ARG A 199 -1.43 -9.24 4.77
CA ARG A 199 -2.31 -9.84 5.76
C ARG A 199 -3.67 -10.10 5.13
N VAL A 200 -4.23 -11.29 5.31
CA VAL A 200 -5.57 -11.64 4.82
C VAL A 200 -6.33 -12.36 5.93
N THR A 201 -7.51 -11.86 6.29
CA THR A 201 -8.39 -12.54 7.27
C THR A 201 -9.27 -13.61 6.65
N ALA A 202 -9.39 -13.61 5.32
CA ALA A 202 -10.10 -14.64 4.59
C ALA A 202 -9.27 -15.93 4.53
N ARG A 203 -9.99 -17.05 4.41
CA ARG A 203 -9.37 -18.33 4.11
C ARG A 203 -8.86 -18.32 2.69
N ILE A 204 -7.61 -18.71 2.50
CA ILE A 204 -6.99 -18.88 1.20
C ILE A 204 -6.84 -20.37 0.91
N HIS A 205 -6.97 -20.72 -0.37
CA HIS A 205 -6.71 -22.07 -0.88
C HIS A 205 -5.26 -22.51 -0.61
N ASP A 206 -5.05 -23.83 -0.67
CA ASP A 206 -3.91 -24.57 -0.13
C ASP A 206 -2.54 -24.23 -0.75
N ASN A 207 -2.48 -23.36 -1.77
CA ASN A 207 -1.24 -22.96 -2.43
C ASN A 207 -0.60 -21.74 -1.77
N VAL A 208 0.18 -21.97 -0.71
CA VAL A 208 0.93 -20.90 -0.03
C VAL A 208 2.19 -20.46 -0.77
N GLY A 209 2.64 -21.21 -1.78
CA GLY A 209 3.88 -20.90 -2.51
C GLY A 209 3.82 -19.54 -3.22
N ILE A 210 2.62 -19.06 -3.50
CA ILE A 210 2.35 -17.73 -4.08
C ILE A 210 2.84 -16.58 -3.20
N PHE A 211 3.09 -16.83 -1.90
CA PHE A 211 3.55 -15.83 -0.94
C PHE A 211 5.06 -15.85 -0.71
N ASN A 212 5.84 -16.66 -1.44
CA ASN A 212 7.26 -16.88 -1.14
C ASN A 212 8.13 -15.61 -1.25
N HIS A 213 7.78 -14.66 -2.10
CA HIS A 213 8.51 -13.41 -2.28
C HIS A 213 8.26 -12.37 -1.18
N LEU A 214 7.16 -12.49 -0.43
CA LEU A 214 6.81 -11.53 0.61
C LEU A 214 7.78 -11.61 1.79
N GLU A 215 8.19 -10.48 2.37
CA GLU A 215 8.98 -10.47 3.60
C GLU A 215 8.12 -10.88 4.83
N LYS A 216 6.85 -10.48 4.84
CA LYS A 216 5.89 -10.78 5.91
C LYS A 216 4.55 -11.27 5.33
N VAL A 217 4.03 -12.36 5.86
CA VAL A 217 2.72 -12.89 5.46
C VAL A 217 1.94 -13.34 6.69
N GLU A 218 0.66 -12.98 6.75
CA GLU A 218 -0.28 -13.44 7.78
C GLU A 218 -1.59 -13.82 7.08
N VAL A 219 -1.83 -15.10 6.91
CA VAL A 219 -2.98 -15.65 6.18
C VAL A 219 -3.54 -16.85 6.91
N ASP A 220 -4.86 -17.03 6.85
CA ASP A 220 -5.51 -18.26 7.28
C ASP A 220 -5.63 -19.21 6.08
N VAL A 221 -5.06 -20.41 6.19
CA VAL A 221 -5.04 -21.41 5.10
C VAL A 221 -6.00 -22.55 5.42
N HIS A 222 -6.85 -22.93 4.46
CA HIS A 222 -7.69 -24.12 4.61
C HIS A 222 -6.90 -25.37 4.24
N GLY A 223 -7.07 -26.48 4.97
CA GLY A 223 -6.70 -27.82 4.47
C GLY A 223 -5.24 -27.99 4.03
N MET A 224 -4.28 -27.31 4.67
CA MET A 224 -2.91 -27.30 4.21
C MET A 224 -2.26 -28.68 4.29
N ASN A 225 -1.82 -29.21 3.15
CA ASN A 225 -1.05 -30.45 3.09
C ASN A 225 0.26 -30.27 3.89
N PRO A 226 0.58 -31.17 4.85
CA PRO A 226 1.82 -31.11 5.62
C PRO A 226 3.09 -30.98 4.77
N ALA A 227 3.14 -31.63 3.60
CA ALA A 227 4.28 -31.53 2.68
C ALA A 227 4.43 -30.11 2.10
N MET A 228 3.33 -29.48 1.69
CA MET A 228 3.35 -28.10 1.19
C MET A 228 3.73 -27.11 2.29
N PHE A 229 3.30 -27.36 3.53
CA PHE A 229 3.71 -26.54 4.67
C PHE A 229 5.19 -26.68 4.96
N ALA A 230 5.70 -27.91 4.97
CA ALA A 230 7.13 -28.17 5.15
C ALA A 230 7.96 -27.48 4.06
N ASP A 231 7.54 -27.54 2.80
CA ASP A 231 8.23 -26.87 1.69
C ASP A 231 8.21 -25.35 1.82
N PHE A 232 7.06 -24.77 2.17
CA PHE A 232 6.94 -23.33 2.42
C PHE A 232 7.86 -22.87 3.55
N VAL A 233 7.83 -23.56 4.70
CA VAL A 233 8.69 -23.28 5.85
C VAL A 233 10.16 -23.43 5.47
N LYS A 234 10.52 -24.46 4.71
CA LYS A 234 11.89 -24.68 4.24
C LYS A 234 12.40 -23.51 3.38
N VAL A 235 11.64 -23.06 2.38
CA VAL A 235 12.01 -21.91 1.53
C VAL A 235 12.22 -20.65 2.38
N ARG A 236 11.36 -20.42 3.37
CA ARG A 236 11.47 -19.28 4.29
C ARG A 236 12.72 -19.38 5.18
N LEU A 237 12.99 -20.54 5.75
CA LEU A 237 14.17 -20.76 6.58
C LEU A 237 15.47 -20.65 5.79
N GLU A 238 15.53 -21.19 4.57
CA GLU A 238 16.68 -21.05 3.67
C GLU A 238 16.97 -19.58 3.39
N SER A 239 15.93 -18.78 3.14
CA SER A 239 16.07 -17.34 2.94
C SER A 239 16.62 -16.62 4.18
N ILE A 240 16.16 -17.00 5.38
CA ILE A 240 16.65 -16.46 6.66
C ILE A 240 18.11 -16.89 6.90
N LEU A 241 18.46 -18.14 6.61
CA LEU A 241 19.80 -18.67 6.78
C LEU A 241 20.79 -17.97 5.85
N ILE A 242 20.42 -17.76 4.58
CA ILE A 242 21.24 -16.98 3.64
C ILE A 242 21.44 -15.55 4.15
N ALA A 243 20.37 -14.90 4.63
CA ALA A 243 20.50 -13.56 5.21
C ALA A 243 21.45 -13.54 6.43
N PHE A 244 21.36 -14.56 7.28
CA PHE A 244 22.25 -14.72 8.43
C PHE A 244 23.70 -14.97 8.01
N GLU A 245 23.94 -15.85 7.04
CA GLU A 245 25.26 -16.11 6.46
C GLU A 245 25.86 -14.83 5.86
N LEU A 246 25.08 -14.01 5.15
CA LEU A 246 25.53 -12.73 4.59
C LEU A 246 25.88 -11.72 5.69
N VAL A 247 25.11 -11.65 6.77
CA VAL A 247 25.43 -10.79 7.93
C VAL A 247 26.68 -11.25 8.63
N LEU A 248 26.83 -12.56 8.88
CA LEU A 248 28.04 -13.14 9.45
C LEU A 248 29.25 -12.90 8.55
N PHE A 249 29.11 -13.10 7.25
CA PHE A 249 30.17 -12.87 6.26
C PHE A 249 30.56 -11.40 6.17
N SER A 250 29.59 -10.46 6.16
CA SER A 250 29.84 -9.02 6.20
C SER A 250 30.56 -8.59 7.47
N ASN A 251 30.14 -9.10 8.63
CA ASN A 251 30.80 -8.85 9.91
C ASN A 251 32.21 -9.49 9.97
N PHE A 252 32.38 -10.66 9.37
CA PHE A 252 33.67 -11.35 9.25
C PHE A 252 34.63 -10.57 8.34
N ILE A 253 34.17 -10.13 7.16
CA ILE A 253 34.90 -9.25 6.25
C ILE A 253 35.29 -7.95 6.95
N ARG A 254 34.37 -7.28 7.66
CA ARG A 254 34.71 -6.05 8.42
C ARG A 254 35.79 -6.29 9.47
N LYS A 255 35.73 -7.42 10.20
CA LYS A 255 36.77 -7.80 11.17
C LYS A 255 38.10 -8.13 10.51
N ILE A 256 38.08 -8.74 9.33
CA ILE A 256 39.27 -9.07 8.53
C ILE A 256 39.91 -7.83 7.91
N PHE A 257 39.14 -6.90 7.37
CA PHE A 257 39.72 -5.66 6.85
C PHE A 257 40.28 -4.77 7.99
N HIS A 258 39.91 -5.06 9.25
CA HIS A 258 40.58 -4.55 10.44
C HIS A 258 41.79 -5.39 10.92
N MET A 259 41.95 -6.63 10.45
CA MET A 259 43.03 -7.55 10.87
C MET A 259 43.73 -8.18 9.66
N ASN A 260 45.00 -7.82 9.48
CA ASN A 260 45.94 -8.28 8.43
C ASN A 260 45.70 -9.67 7.79
N HIS A 261 46.01 -9.70 6.49
CA HIS A 261 45.52 -10.54 5.39
C HIS A 261 45.75 -12.08 5.38
N THR A 262 46.21 -12.76 6.44
CA THR A 262 46.80 -14.12 6.27
C THR A 262 45.95 -15.31 6.77
N LEU A 263 44.86 -15.12 7.51
CA LEU A 263 44.13 -16.22 8.19
C LEU A 263 42.85 -16.74 7.49
N LEU A 264 42.55 -16.30 6.26
CA LEU A 264 41.18 -16.34 5.72
C LEU A 264 40.61 -17.69 5.27
N SER A 265 41.40 -18.63 4.75
CA SER A 265 40.80 -19.74 3.97
C SER A 265 40.26 -20.90 4.81
N ILE A 266 40.78 -21.10 6.03
CA ILE A 266 40.48 -22.29 6.84
C ILE A 266 39.19 -22.12 7.67
N ALA A 267 38.91 -20.90 8.15
CA ALA A 267 37.73 -20.64 8.99
C ALA A 267 36.40 -20.69 8.19
N HIS A 268 36.42 -20.30 6.91
CA HIS A 268 35.24 -20.22 6.06
C HIS A 268 34.61 -21.59 5.76
N SER A 269 35.45 -22.60 5.50
CA SER A 269 35.01 -23.97 5.19
C SER A 269 34.31 -24.67 6.35
N ASN A 270 34.81 -24.47 7.58
CA ASN A 270 34.29 -25.17 8.75
C ASN A 270 33.00 -24.54 9.29
N LEU A 271 32.85 -23.22 9.21
CA LEU A 271 31.63 -22.53 9.65
C LEU A 271 30.44 -22.88 8.77
N ILE A 272 30.62 -22.89 7.43
CA ILE A 272 29.56 -23.27 6.48
C ILE A 272 29.13 -24.72 6.69
N LYS A 273 30.07 -25.64 6.91
CA LYS A 273 29.75 -27.04 7.18
C LYS A 273 28.96 -27.21 8.48
N SER A 274 29.32 -26.47 9.53
CA SER A 274 28.63 -26.55 10.82
C SER A 274 27.21 -25.99 10.77
N LEU A 275 27.00 -24.85 10.10
CA LEU A 275 25.68 -24.24 9.95
C LEU A 275 24.75 -25.12 9.11
N ARG A 276 25.23 -25.65 7.96
CA ARG A 276 24.45 -26.60 7.15
C ARG A 276 24.05 -27.85 7.94
N CYS A 277 24.92 -28.36 8.80
CA CYS A 277 24.66 -29.54 9.63
C CYS A 277 23.60 -29.26 10.72
N MET A 278 23.64 -28.09 11.37
CA MET A 278 22.63 -27.73 12.37
C MET A 278 21.24 -27.55 11.75
N CYS A 279 21.15 -26.94 10.57
CA CYS A 279 19.87 -26.73 9.88
C CYS A 279 19.26 -28.02 9.35
N THR A 280 20.08 -28.95 8.84
CA THR A 280 19.59 -30.28 8.40
C THR A 280 19.10 -31.11 9.57
N ASN A 281 19.80 -31.08 10.72
CA ASN A 281 19.35 -31.79 11.92
C ASN A 281 18.06 -31.20 12.49
N TRP A 282 17.89 -29.87 12.47
CA TRP A 282 16.66 -29.23 12.95
C TRP A 282 15.45 -29.51 12.03
N LEU A 283 15.65 -29.49 10.70
CA LEU A 283 14.62 -29.88 9.73
C LEU A 283 14.24 -31.36 9.84
N MET A 284 15.21 -32.26 10.06
CA MET A 284 14.91 -33.68 10.32
C MET A 284 14.10 -33.88 11.60
N GLN A 285 14.42 -33.16 12.67
CA GLN A 285 13.67 -33.24 13.93
C GLN A 285 12.24 -32.71 13.78
N MET A 286 12.03 -31.65 13.00
CA MET A 286 10.68 -31.13 12.73
C MET A 286 9.85 -32.07 11.84
N SER A 287 10.47 -32.77 10.89
CA SER A 287 9.79 -33.78 10.06
C SER A 287 9.41 -35.07 10.80
N LEU A 288 9.96 -35.29 12.00
CA LEU A 288 9.65 -36.44 12.87
C LEU A 288 8.58 -36.10 13.93
N ILE A 289 8.24 -34.81 14.09
CA ILE A 289 7.27 -34.32 15.09
C ILE A 289 5.91 -33.99 14.45
N LEU A 290 5.84 -33.89 13.12
CA LEU A 290 4.62 -33.79 12.32
C LEU A 290 4.23 -35.16 11.74
#